data_AF-A0A5N6ZE04-F1
#
_entry.id   AF-A0A5N6ZE04-F1
#
_cell.length_a   1.000
_cell.length_b   1.000
_cell.length_c   1.000
_cell.angle_alpha   90.00
_cell.angle_beta   90.00
_cell.angle_gamma   90.00
#
_symmetry.space_group_name_H-M   'P 1'
#
loop_
_entity.id
_entity.type
_entity.pdbx_description
1 polymer ?
#
loop_
_entity_poly.entity_id
_entity_poly.type
_entity_poly.pdbx_seq_one_letter_code
_entity_poly.pdbx_strand_id
1 'polypeptide(L)'
;MKSLMMRDPYFWGVVSPTPPPRFPFNLPLPTGTIYTYRVMLTGYCIYAALNFVTSFNPVIFLGLSRLFPNAARAITAVPLDASWLYPDSFGPFFPSILDHGLAGAWAVWWHQLFRFGFTSTAHWILSLLPTHLATNQRFRRLIMTFVAFALSGFVHACGSYTQWSESHPVSKTFLFFILQFVGVTIQETVSHVIVPALLSRFRGKKRKAALPLWLRRSANAGFVFGWLWLTAGLITDDFAKGGLWLTEPLPVSPMRGLGFGSGVEGEGWWCWHESWFRYWDGGGYWERGIRLL
;
A
#
# COMPACT_ATOMS: atom_id res chain seq x y z
N MET A 1 -5.81 13.35 9.62
CA MET A 1 -4.97 13.28 8.41
C MET A 1 -5.55 14.07 7.26
N LYS A 2 -6.82 13.86 6.89
CA LYS A 2 -7.48 14.65 5.84
C LYS A 2 -7.38 16.17 6.04
N SER A 3 -7.65 16.67 7.25
CA SER A 3 -7.50 18.11 7.55
C SER A 3 -6.10 18.68 7.27
N LEU A 4 -5.04 17.86 7.38
CA LEU A 4 -3.68 18.26 7.04
C LEU A 4 -3.46 18.23 5.52
N MET A 5 -3.90 17.16 4.85
CA MET A 5 -3.79 17.01 3.40
C MET A 5 -4.55 18.11 2.65
N MET A 6 -5.75 18.49 3.14
CA MET A 6 -6.57 19.52 2.50
C MET A 6 -5.95 20.93 2.58
N ARG A 7 -4.81 21.13 3.26
CA ARG A 7 -4.07 22.41 3.23
C ARG A 7 -3.08 22.52 2.07
N ASP A 8 -2.77 21.43 1.39
CA ASP A 8 -1.86 21.40 0.26
C ASP A 8 -2.64 21.06 -1.02
N PRO A 9 -2.74 21.99 -2.01
CA PRO A 9 -3.51 21.79 -3.24
C PRO A 9 -3.11 20.54 -4.04
N TYR A 10 -1.91 19.99 -3.82
CA TYR A 10 -1.52 18.71 -4.38
C TYR A 10 -2.55 17.62 -4.08
N PHE A 11 -3.02 17.52 -2.84
CA PHE A 11 -3.98 16.49 -2.44
C PHE A 11 -5.40 16.76 -2.91
N TRP A 12 -5.65 17.91 -3.56
CA TRP A 12 -6.90 18.19 -4.26
C TRP A 12 -6.90 17.68 -5.71
N GLY A 13 -5.77 17.13 -6.17
CA GLY A 13 -5.58 16.68 -7.55
C GLY A 13 -4.84 17.67 -8.44
N VAL A 14 -4.43 18.83 -7.91
CA VAL A 14 -3.59 19.78 -8.65
C VAL A 14 -2.14 19.30 -8.62
N VAL A 15 -1.78 18.46 -9.58
CA VAL A 15 -0.44 17.86 -9.64
C VAL A 15 0.46 18.48 -10.71
N SER A 16 -0.12 19.16 -11.70
CA SER A 16 0.64 19.83 -12.77
C SER A 16 -0.03 21.16 -13.19
N PRO A 17 0.69 22.31 -13.14
CA PRO A 17 2.02 22.47 -12.55
C PRO A 17 1.99 22.20 -11.04
N THR A 18 3.12 21.76 -10.48
CA THR A 18 3.21 21.43 -9.05
C THR A 18 2.85 22.66 -8.20
N PRO A 19 1.80 22.61 -7.36
CA PRO A 19 1.37 23.79 -6.62
C PRO A 19 2.36 24.11 -5.49
N PRO A 20 2.58 25.39 -5.17
CA PRO A 20 3.35 25.78 -4.01
C PRO A 20 2.64 25.29 -2.73
N PRO A 21 3.38 24.73 -1.76
CA PRO A 21 2.79 24.32 -0.49
C PRO A 21 2.34 25.58 0.27
N ARG A 22 1.14 25.56 0.85
CA ARG A 22 0.62 26.69 1.65
C ARG A 22 0.86 26.53 3.16
N PHE A 23 1.15 25.31 3.62
CA PHE A 23 1.38 24.98 5.04
C PHE A 23 2.03 23.59 5.17
N PRO A 24 3.01 23.35 6.06
CA PRO A 24 3.65 24.29 6.99
C PRO A 24 4.79 25.11 6.37
N PHE A 25 4.93 25.10 5.05
CA PHE A 25 6.14 25.54 4.36
C PHE A 25 5.98 26.88 3.63
N ASN A 26 5.86 27.97 4.38
CA ASN A 26 5.93 29.34 3.83
C ASN A 26 7.37 29.88 3.80
N LEU A 27 8.37 29.00 3.92
CA LEU A 27 9.79 29.33 4.02
C LEU A 27 10.58 28.68 2.88
N PRO A 28 11.74 29.24 2.48
CA PRO A 28 12.61 28.60 1.51
C PRO A 28 13.12 27.26 2.09
N LEU A 29 12.79 26.15 1.43
CA LEU A 29 13.17 24.81 1.83
C LEU A 29 14.22 24.21 0.89
N PRO A 30 15.03 23.24 1.37
CA PRO A 30 15.87 22.43 0.50
C PRO A 30 15.07 21.71 -0.59
N THR A 31 15.68 21.54 -1.76
CA THR A 31 15.11 20.80 -2.89
C THR A 31 14.67 19.40 -2.46
N GLY A 32 13.46 19.00 -2.85
CA GLY A 32 12.90 17.68 -2.53
C GLY A 32 12.20 17.57 -1.17
N THR A 33 12.25 18.60 -0.31
CA THR A 33 11.56 18.57 1.00
C THR A 33 10.04 18.43 0.84
N ILE A 34 9.44 19.20 -0.07
CA ILE A 34 8.00 19.17 -0.34
C ILE A 34 7.57 17.81 -0.88
N TYR A 35 8.36 17.25 -1.81
CA TYR A 35 8.12 15.92 -2.35
C TYR A 35 8.19 14.85 -1.25
N THR A 36 9.23 14.91 -0.40
CA THR A 36 9.39 13.99 0.74
C THR A 36 8.21 14.09 1.70
N TYR A 37 7.77 15.31 2.04
CA TYR A 37 6.57 15.54 2.85
C TYR A 37 5.33 14.87 2.23
N ARG A 38 5.06 15.10 0.94
CA ARG A 38 3.89 14.56 0.25
C ARG A 38 3.91 13.03 0.19
N VAL A 39 5.06 12.44 -0.10
CA VAL A 39 5.25 10.98 -0.11
C VAL A 39 5.06 10.38 1.27
N MET A 40 5.68 10.98 2.31
CA MET A 40 5.56 10.48 3.69
C MET A 40 4.12 10.61 4.21
N LEU A 41 3.45 11.74 3.95
CA LEU A 41 2.07 11.95 4.35
C LEU A 41 1.14 10.97 3.62
N THR A 42 1.34 10.77 2.31
CA THR A 42 0.60 9.76 1.53
C THR A 42 0.80 8.37 2.12
N GLY A 43 2.05 7.94 2.33
CA GLY A 43 2.37 6.62 2.87
C GLY A 43 1.74 6.38 4.25
N TYR A 44 1.80 7.38 5.14
CA TYR A 44 1.17 7.31 6.45
C TYR A 44 -0.36 7.25 6.38
N CYS A 45 -0.98 8.01 5.47
CA CYS A 45 -2.42 7.94 5.24
C CYS A 45 -2.88 6.58 4.72
N ILE A 46 -2.12 5.97 3.79
CA ILE A 46 -2.40 4.60 3.31
C ILE A 46 -2.28 3.62 4.47
N TYR A 47 -1.20 3.71 5.25
CA TYR A 47 -1.00 2.85 6.42
C TYR A 47 -2.18 2.95 7.40
N ALA A 48 -2.61 4.17 7.73
CA ALA A 48 -3.72 4.39 8.64
C ALA A 48 -5.06 3.92 8.06
N ALA A 49 -5.33 4.20 6.77
CA ALA A 49 -6.54 3.78 6.09
C ALA A 49 -6.65 2.24 6.04
N LEU A 50 -5.55 1.55 5.74
CA LEU A 50 -5.51 0.10 5.75
C LEU A 50 -5.77 -0.48 7.13
N ASN A 51 -5.10 0.01 8.18
CA ASN A 51 -5.36 -0.42 9.56
C ASN A 51 -6.81 -0.17 9.97
N PHE A 52 -7.37 0.99 9.60
CA PHE A 52 -8.75 1.32 9.89
C PHE A 52 -9.71 0.33 9.22
N VAL A 53 -9.60 0.15 7.89
CA VAL A 53 -10.47 -0.76 7.15
C VAL A 53 -10.34 -2.21 7.63
N THR A 54 -9.12 -2.70 7.85
CA THR A 54 -8.91 -4.09 8.28
C THR A 54 -9.33 -4.33 9.73
N SER A 55 -9.38 -3.30 10.58
CA SER A 55 -9.92 -3.43 11.94
C SER A 55 -11.41 -3.77 12.00
N PHE A 56 -12.16 -3.51 10.92
CA PHE A 56 -13.56 -3.92 10.83
C PHE A 56 -13.74 -5.41 10.54
N ASN A 57 -12.74 -6.08 9.94
CA ASN A 57 -12.84 -7.50 9.60
C ASN A 57 -13.29 -8.37 10.79
N PRO A 58 -12.58 -8.38 11.94
CA PRO A 58 -12.99 -9.21 13.07
C PRO A 58 -14.39 -8.82 13.60
N VAL A 59 -14.75 -7.53 13.60
CA VAL A 59 -16.08 -7.08 14.06
C VAL A 59 -17.19 -7.60 13.15
N ILE A 60 -17.01 -7.44 11.84
CA ILE A 60 -17.99 -7.88 10.83
C ILE A 60 -18.14 -9.41 10.88
N PHE A 61 -17.04 -10.15 10.80
CA PHE A 61 -17.11 -11.60 10.73
C PHE A 61 -17.54 -12.25 12.06
N LEU A 62 -17.18 -11.67 13.21
CA LEU A 62 -17.73 -12.08 14.49
C LEU A 62 -19.24 -11.83 14.55
N GLY A 63 -19.68 -10.63 14.13
CA GLY A 63 -21.10 -10.29 14.06
C GLY A 63 -21.89 -11.26 13.18
N LEU A 64 -21.39 -11.57 11.99
CA LEU A 64 -21.98 -12.55 11.08
C LEU A 64 -22.00 -13.96 11.68
N SER A 65 -20.91 -14.39 12.32
CA SER A 65 -20.84 -15.70 13.00
C SER A 65 -21.88 -15.82 14.13
N ARG A 66 -22.12 -14.73 14.87
CA ARG A 66 -23.13 -14.69 15.95
C ARG A 66 -24.56 -14.63 15.43
N LEU A 67 -24.82 -13.86 14.37
CA LEU A 67 -26.16 -13.73 13.78
C LEU A 67 -26.58 -14.97 12.99
N PHE A 68 -25.63 -15.63 12.30
CA PHE A 68 -25.90 -16.75 11.40
C PHE A 68 -24.95 -17.95 11.65
N PRO A 69 -24.97 -18.55 12.85
CA PRO A 69 -23.94 -19.52 13.26
C PRO A 69 -23.94 -20.80 12.42
N ASN A 70 -25.10 -21.25 11.96
CA ASN A 70 -25.21 -22.44 11.11
C ASN A 70 -24.72 -22.17 9.69
N ALA A 71 -25.07 -21.01 9.12
CA ALA A 71 -24.61 -20.62 7.79
C ALA A 71 -23.09 -20.43 7.78
N ALA A 72 -22.53 -19.72 8.76
CA ALA A 72 -21.09 -19.52 8.90
C ALA A 72 -20.35 -20.87 8.96
N ARG A 73 -20.77 -21.80 9.82
CA ARG A 73 -20.15 -23.13 9.91
C ARG A 73 -20.32 -23.98 8.67
N ALA A 74 -21.39 -23.77 7.89
CA ALA A 74 -21.64 -24.54 6.67
C ALA A 74 -20.78 -24.07 5.49
N ILE A 75 -20.47 -22.77 5.39
CA ILE A 75 -19.76 -22.19 4.24
C ILE A 75 -18.25 -22.03 4.45
N THR A 76 -17.78 -22.04 5.70
CA THR A 76 -16.34 -21.90 6.02
C THR A 76 -15.81 -23.11 6.77
N ALA A 77 -14.71 -23.68 6.29
CA ALA A 77 -13.99 -24.76 7.00
C ALA A 77 -13.31 -24.28 8.30
N VAL A 78 -13.12 -22.96 8.45
CA VAL A 78 -12.51 -22.33 9.63
C VAL A 78 -13.58 -21.45 10.31
N PRO A 79 -13.71 -21.50 11.65
CA PRO A 79 -14.65 -20.63 12.36
C PRO A 79 -14.33 -19.15 12.14
N LEU A 80 -15.32 -18.36 11.71
CA LEU A 80 -15.19 -16.92 11.47
C LEU A 80 -14.94 -16.10 12.76
N ASP A 81 -15.15 -16.70 13.93
CA ASP A 81 -14.88 -16.09 15.23
C ASP A 81 -13.49 -16.48 15.79
N ALA A 82 -12.69 -17.24 15.04
CA ALA A 82 -11.34 -17.61 15.45
C ALA A 82 -10.40 -16.38 15.42
N SER A 83 -9.86 -16.01 16.58
CA SER A 83 -9.00 -14.82 16.73
C SER A 83 -7.73 -14.86 15.87
N TRP A 84 -7.17 -16.04 15.63
CA TRP A 84 -5.98 -16.23 14.81
C TRP A 84 -6.22 -16.04 13.30
N LEU A 85 -7.48 -15.98 12.86
CA LEU A 85 -7.85 -15.74 11.47
C LEU A 85 -7.57 -14.30 11.02
N TYR A 86 -7.44 -13.38 11.98
CA TYR A 86 -7.24 -11.94 11.75
C TYR A 86 -5.87 -11.50 12.26
N PRO A 87 -4.76 -11.94 11.62
CA PRO A 87 -3.44 -11.49 11.99
C PRO A 87 -3.27 -9.99 11.74
N ASP A 88 -2.27 -9.40 12.41
CA ASP A 88 -1.92 -8.00 12.20
C ASP A 88 -1.71 -7.69 10.71
N SER A 89 -2.26 -6.55 10.28
CA SER A 89 -2.15 -6.14 8.88
C SER A 89 -0.71 -5.79 8.51
N PHE A 90 0.12 -5.37 9.47
CA PHE A 90 1.51 -5.00 9.25
C PHE A 90 2.44 -5.73 10.20
N GLY A 91 3.58 -6.18 9.69
CA GLY A 91 4.63 -6.80 10.50
C GLY A 91 5.52 -5.80 11.24
N PRO A 92 6.64 -6.26 11.83
CA PRO A 92 7.57 -5.37 12.53
C PRO A 92 8.36 -4.50 11.54
N PHE A 93 8.22 -3.17 11.63
CA PHE A 93 8.78 -2.23 10.65
C PHE A 93 10.31 -2.30 10.50
N PHE A 94 11.04 -2.01 11.59
CA PHE A 94 12.51 -1.90 11.52
C PHE A 94 13.21 -3.21 11.18
N PRO A 95 12.90 -4.37 11.81
CA PRO A 95 13.55 -5.63 11.44
C PRO A 95 13.32 -6.01 9.98
N SER A 96 12.10 -5.79 9.47
CA SER A 96 11.77 -6.08 8.07
C SER A 96 12.66 -5.29 7.10
N ILE A 97 12.87 -4.00 7.34
CA ILE A 97 13.68 -3.15 6.46
C ILE A 97 15.18 -3.38 6.70
N LEU A 98 15.63 -3.33 7.94
CA LEU A 98 17.06 -3.36 8.27
C LEU A 98 17.69 -4.72 7.96
N ASP A 99 17.00 -5.82 8.23
CA ASP A 99 17.56 -7.17 8.06
C ASP A 99 17.21 -7.81 6.71
N HIS A 100 16.07 -7.44 6.12
CA HIS A 100 15.56 -8.07 4.89
C HIS A 100 15.39 -7.11 3.70
N GLY A 101 15.72 -5.82 3.85
CA GLY A 101 15.72 -4.86 2.75
C GLY A 101 14.34 -4.63 2.14
N LEU A 102 14.28 -4.35 0.84
CA LEU A 102 13.06 -4.02 0.11
C LEU A 102 12.12 -5.23 0.03
N ALA A 103 12.68 -6.44 -0.12
CA ALA A 103 11.91 -7.68 -0.06
C ALA A 103 11.24 -7.82 1.31
N GLY A 104 11.94 -7.50 2.40
CA GLY A 104 11.38 -7.47 3.74
C GLY A 104 10.30 -6.41 3.93
N ALA A 105 10.55 -5.20 3.44
CA ALA A 105 9.58 -4.11 3.49
C ALA A 105 8.22 -4.54 2.90
N TRP A 106 8.23 -5.21 1.74
CA TRP A 106 7.00 -5.64 1.06
C TRP A 106 6.44 -6.97 1.58
N ALA A 107 7.29 -7.98 1.83
CA ALA A 107 6.82 -9.33 2.13
C ALA A 107 6.61 -9.60 3.63
N VAL A 108 7.21 -8.80 4.51
CA VAL A 108 7.14 -9.00 5.97
C VAL A 108 6.39 -7.86 6.64
N TRP A 109 6.70 -6.60 6.30
CA TRP A 109 6.06 -5.45 6.95
C TRP A 109 4.77 -5.01 6.28
N TRP A 110 4.77 -4.73 4.98
CA TRP A 110 3.65 -4.09 4.28
C TRP A 110 2.42 -5.01 4.15
N HIS A 111 1.22 -4.40 4.09
CA HIS A 111 -0.09 -5.03 4.28
C HIS A 111 -0.22 -6.52 3.90
N GLN A 112 -0.42 -7.39 4.88
CA GLN A 112 -0.41 -8.85 4.69
C GLN A 112 -1.72 -9.41 4.11
N LEU A 113 -2.75 -8.57 3.97
CA LEU A 113 -4.10 -8.96 3.56
C LEU A 113 -4.15 -9.75 2.23
N PHE A 114 -3.40 -9.29 1.22
CA PHE A 114 -3.41 -9.91 -0.11
C PHE A 114 -2.38 -11.02 -0.30
N ARG A 115 -1.53 -11.25 0.71
CA ARG A 115 -0.38 -12.17 0.59
C ARG A 115 -0.81 -13.57 0.20
N PHE A 116 -1.85 -14.09 0.85
CA PHE A 116 -2.35 -15.44 0.55
C PHE A 116 -2.84 -15.57 -0.89
N GLY A 117 -3.64 -14.61 -1.36
CA GLY A 117 -4.15 -14.60 -2.74
C GLY A 117 -3.00 -14.57 -3.76
N PHE A 118 -2.07 -13.63 -3.60
CA PHE A 118 -0.96 -13.45 -4.54
C PHE A 118 0.00 -14.66 -4.55
N THR A 119 0.34 -15.20 -3.37
CA THR A 119 1.24 -16.36 -3.28
C THR A 119 0.59 -17.63 -3.80
N SER A 120 -0.70 -17.85 -3.54
CA SER A 120 -1.45 -18.98 -4.09
C SER A 120 -1.49 -18.95 -5.63
N THR A 121 -1.73 -17.78 -6.24
CA THR A 121 -1.68 -17.65 -7.71
C THR A 121 -0.30 -17.94 -8.27
N ALA A 122 0.77 -17.47 -7.61
CA ALA A 122 2.13 -17.78 -8.02
C ALA A 122 2.45 -19.28 -7.92
N HIS A 123 1.97 -19.95 -6.86
CA HIS A 123 2.09 -21.41 -6.72
C HIS A 123 1.35 -22.16 -7.82
N TRP A 124 0.14 -21.70 -8.18
CA TRP A 124 -0.60 -22.27 -9.30
C TRP A 124 0.18 -22.12 -10.61
N ILE A 125 0.73 -20.94 -10.92
CA ILE A 125 1.58 -20.72 -12.11
C ILE A 125 2.79 -21.67 -12.11
N LEU A 126 3.48 -21.80 -10.96
CA LEU A 126 4.63 -22.70 -10.83
C LEU A 126 4.26 -24.17 -11.07
N SER A 127 3.03 -24.58 -10.71
CA SER A 127 2.56 -25.95 -10.93
C SER A 127 2.37 -26.32 -12.40
N LEU A 128 2.27 -25.32 -13.29
CA LEU A 128 2.15 -25.50 -14.74
C LEU A 128 3.51 -25.67 -15.44
N LEU A 129 4.61 -25.45 -14.72
CA LEU A 129 5.97 -25.47 -15.27
C LEU A 129 6.64 -26.84 -15.09
N PRO A 130 7.60 -27.20 -15.96
CA PRO A 130 8.42 -28.39 -15.77
C PRO A 130 9.06 -28.46 -14.38
N THR A 131 9.09 -29.65 -13.78
CA THR A 131 9.58 -29.86 -12.40
C THR A 131 10.97 -29.28 -12.14
N HIS A 132 11.87 -29.33 -13.13
CA HIS A 132 13.23 -28.78 -13.00
C HIS A 132 13.25 -27.24 -12.83
N LEU A 133 12.31 -26.53 -13.44
CA LEU A 133 12.15 -25.08 -13.25
C LEU A 133 11.41 -24.79 -11.95
N ALA A 134 10.30 -25.48 -11.69
CA ALA A 134 9.46 -25.24 -10.52
C ALA A 134 10.20 -25.50 -9.18
N THR A 135 11.17 -26.42 -9.18
CA THR A 135 11.99 -26.76 -8.00
C THR A 135 13.24 -25.88 -7.86
N ASN A 136 13.64 -25.14 -8.90
CA ASN A 136 14.78 -24.23 -8.82
C ASN A 136 14.43 -23.04 -7.91
N GLN A 137 15.12 -22.94 -6.77
CA GLN A 137 14.82 -21.95 -5.72
C GLN A 137 14.88 -20.50 -6.19
N ARG A 138 15.85 -20.15 -7.06
CA ARG A 138 16.00 -18.77 -7.57
C ARG A 138 14.89 -18.43 -8.53
N PHE A 139 14.61 -19.33 -9.45
CA PHE A 139 13.55 -19.17 -10.44
C PHE A 139 12.17 -19.09 -9.78
N ARG A 140 11.90 -20.00 -8.84
CA ARG A 140 10.70 -19.98 -8.00
C ARG A 140 10.54 -18.64 -7.29
N ARG A 141 11.60 -18.14 -6.62
CA ARG A 141 11.52 -16.83 -5.93
C ARG A 141 11.20 -15.70 -6.90
N LEU A 142 11.85 -15.69 -8.07
CA LEU A 142 11.62 -14.67 -9.09
C LEU A 142 10.15 -14.66 -9.56
N ILE A 143 9.58 -15.82 -9.87
CA ILE A 143 8.16 -15.93 -10.26
C ILE A 143 7.24 -15.47 -9.13
N MET A 144 7.48 -15.94 -7.90
CA MET A 144 6.65 -15.56 -6.75
C MET A 144 6.63 -14.04 -6.55
N THR A 145 7.81 -13.41 -6.60
CA THR A 145 7.93 -11.95 -6.44
C THR A 145 7.30 -11.20 -7.62
N PHE A 146 7.55 -11.64 -8.85
CA PHE A 146 6.98 -11.03 -10.05
C PHE A 146 5.45 -11.07 -10.03
N VAL A 147 4.87 -12.25 -9.80
CA VAL A 147 3.42 -12.45 -9.78
C VAL A 147 2.78 -11.62 -8.66
N ALA A 148 3.40 -11.57 -7.47
CA ALA A 148 2.88 -10.76 -6.38
C ALA A 148 2.81 -9.27 -6.73
N PHE A 149 3.87 -8.70 -7.31
CA PHE A 149 3.86 -7.29 -7.72
C PHE A 149 3.00 -7.03 -8.95
N ALA A 150 2.92 -7.96 -9.91
CA ALA A 150 2.07 -7.82 -11.09
C ALA A 150 0.58 -7.82 -10.70
N LEU A 151 0.15 -8.75 -9.85
CA LEU A 151 -1.22 -8.80 -9.35
C LEU A 151 -1.55 -7.59 -8.47
N SER A 152 -0.65 -7.20 -7.57
CA SER A 152 -0.80 -5.99 -6.78
C SER A 152 -0.94 -4.77 -7.70
N GLY A 153 -0.06 -4.62 -8.68
CA GLY A 153 -0.11 -3.55 -9.66
C GLY A 153 -1.41 -3.53 -10.45
N PHE A 154 -1.90 -4.70 -10.87
CA PHE A 154 -3.14 -4.82 -11.63
C PHE A 154 -4.35 -4.35 -10.81
N VAL A 155 -4.48 -4.81 -9.56
CA VAL A 155 -5.56 -4.36 -8.67
C VAL A 155 -5.54 -2.85 -8.46
N HIS A 156 -4.35 -2.28 -8.23
CA HIS A 156 -4.22 -0.83 -8.05
C HIS A 156 -4.45 -0.05 -9.35
N ALA A 157 -4.08 -0.60 -10.50
CA ALA A 157 -4.39 0.00 -11.80
C ALA A 157 -5.89 0.00 -12.07
N CYS A 158 -6.62 -1.07 -11.73
CA CYS A 158 -8.08 -1.06 -11.77
C CYS A 158 -8.65 0.03 -10.86
N GLY A 159 -8.14 0.15 -9.64
CA GLY A 159 -8.52 1.22 -8.71
C GLY A 159 -8.30 2.61 -9.32
N SER A 160 -7.11 2.85 -9.86
CA SER A 160 -6.72 4.07 -10.58
C SER A 160 -7.66 4.38 -11.76
N TYR A 161 -8.00 3.38 -12.57
CA TYR A 161 -8.89 3.53 -13.72
C TYR A 161 -10.32 3.93 -13.31
N THR A 162 -10.78 3.45 -12.17
CA THR A 162 -12.13 3.75 -11.63
C THR A 162 -12.21 5.06 -10.85
N GLN A 163 -11.13 5.83 -10.78
CA GLN A 163 -11.14 7.12 -10.09
C GLN A 163 -11.91 8.19 -10.88
N TRP A 164 -12.29 9.27 -10.17
CA TRP A 164 -13.11 10.33 -10.73
C TRP A 164 -12.43 11.14 -11.84
N SER A 165 -11.11 11.35 -11.74
CA SER A 165 -10.34 12.16 -12.68
C SER A 165 -9.47 11.29 -13.59
N GLU A 166 -9.00 11.88 -14.70
CA GLU A 166 -8.08 11.23 -15.64
C GLU A 166 -6.75 10.86 -14.95
N SER A 167 -6.63 9.57 -14.64
CA SER A 167 -5.47 8.93 -14.02
C SER A 167 -4.61 8.23 -15.07
N HIS A 168 -3.50 7.62 -14.65
CA HIS A 168 -2.59 6.89 -15.52
C HIS A 168 -2.36 5.46 -14.99
N PRO A 169 -3.35 4.56 -15.13
CA PRO A 169 -3.36 3.25 -14.50
C PRO A 169 -2.13 2.40 -14.82
N VAL A 170 -1.70 2.39 -16.09
CA VAL A 170 -0.60 1.54 -16.56
C VAL A 170 0.75 2.23 -16.41
N SER A 171 0.91 3.42 -16.99
CA SER A 171 2.20 4.11 -17.05
C SER A 171 2.68 4.66 -15.71
N LYS A 172 1.79 4.78 -14.72
CA LYS A 172 2.15 5.22 -13.37
C LYS A 172 1.90 4.14 -12.32
N THR A 173 0.64 3.83 -12.06
CA THR A 173 0.26 2.99 -10.90
C THR A 173 0.75 1.55 -11.07
N PHE A 174 0.48 0.89 -12.19
CA PHE A 174 1.01 -0.44 -12.47
C PHE A 174 2.54 -0.44 -12.52
N LEU A 175 3.14 0.54 -13.21
CA LEU A 175 4.58 0.69 -13.32
C LEU A 175 5.27 0.79 -11.94
N PHE A 176 4.70 1.53 -11.00
CA PHE A 176 5.21 1.61 -9.62
C PHE A 176 5.42 0.23 -9.00
N PHE A 177 4.43 -0.67 -9.13
CA PHE A 177 4.53 -2.01 -8.56
C PHE A 177 5.53 -2.89 -9.31
N ILE A 178 5.58 -2.82 -10.65
CA ILE A 178 6.59 -3.54 -11.43
C ILE A 178 8.01 -3.07 -11.06
N LEU A 179 8.20 -1.77 -10.80
CA LEU A 179 9.49 -1.25 -10.33
C LEU A 179 9.86 -1.80 -8.94
N GLN A 180 8.91 -2.22 -8.09
CA GLN A 180 9.26 -2.87 -6.83
C GLN A 180 9.86 -4.27 -7.05
N PHE A 181 9.35 -5.03 -8.02
CA PHE A 181 9.98 -6.28 -8.46
C PHE A 181 11.41 -6.06 -8.95
N VAL A 182 11.61 -5.02 -9.77
CA VAL A 182 12.93 -4.64 -10.28
C VAL A 182 13.87 -4.26 -9.12
N GLY A 183 13.41 -3.42 -8.19
CA GLY A 183 14.17 -3.01 -7.02
C GLY A 183 14.59 -4.17 -6.14
N VAL A 184 13.67 -5.11 -5.88
CA VAL A 184 13.97 -6.34 -5.12
C VAL A 184 15.02 -7.18 -5.85
N THR A 185 14.87 -7.37 -7.16
CA THR A 185 15.81 -8.17 -7.96
C THR A 185 17.21 -7.54 -8.00
N ILE A 186 17.29 -6.21 -8.13
CA ILE A 186 18.55 -5.45 -8.06
C ILE A 186 19.20 -5.64 -6.68
N GLN A 187 18.44 -5.42 -5.60
CA GLN A 187 18.99 -5.54 -4.25
C GLN A 187 19.47 -6.96 -3.96
N GLU A 188 18.70 -7.99 -4.30
CA GLU A 188 19.09 -9.40 -4.13
C GLU A 188 20.35 -9.73 -4.95
N THR A 189 20.43 -9.29 -6.21
CA THR A 189 21.60 -9.54 -7.06
C THR A 189 22.85 -8.84 -6.51
N VAL A 190 22.73 -7.58 -6.12
CA VAL A 190 23.85 -6.82 -5.54
C VAL A 190 24.33 -7.48 -4.25
N SER A 191 23.41 -7.80 -3.34
CA SER A 191 23.73 -8.33 -2.00
C SER A 191 24.24 -9.77 -2.00
N HIS A 192 23.75 -10.62 -2.90
CA HIS A 192 24.08 -12.05 -2.91
C HIS A 192 25.06 -12.48 -4.01
N VAL A 193 25.27 -11.66 -5.04
CA VAL A 193 26.18 -11.98 -6.14
C VAL A 193 27.34 -10.99 -6.21
N ILE A 194 27.04 -9.71 -6.38
CA ILE A 194 28.06 -8.69 -6.69
C ILE A 194 28.95 -8.41 -5.47
N VAL A 195 28.35 -8.10 -4.31
CA VAL A 195 29.09 -7.78 -3.08
C VAL A 195 29.98 -8.96 -2.64
N PRO A 196 29.48 -10.21 -2.55
CA PRO A 196 30.34 -11.36 -2.24
C PRO A 196 31.46 -11.56 -3.26
N ALA A 197 31.20 -11.41 -4.56
CA ALA A 197 32.22 -11.54 -5.59
C ALA A 197 33.32 -10.48 -5.44
N LEU A 198 32.96 -9.21 -5.27
CA LEU A 198 33.91 -8.12 -5.05
C LEU A 198 34.74 -8.33 -3.78
N LEU A 199 34.10 -8.65 -2.66
CA LEU A 199 34.80 -8.91 -1.39
C LEU A 199 35.78 -10.09 -1.51
N SER A 200 35.40 -11.15 -2.23
CA SER A 200 36.27 -12.29 -2.46
C SER A 200 37.51 -11.94 -3.29
N ARG A 201 37.37 -11.01 -4.26
CA ARG A 201 38.46 -10.50 -5.10
C ARG A 201 39.44 -9.65 -4.31
N PHE A 202 38.95 -8.79 -3.41
CA PHE A 202 39.81 -7.90 -2.61
C PHE A 202 40.46 -8.57 -1.40
N ARG A 203 39.80 -9.56 -0.77
CA ARG A 203 40.30 -10.20 0.47
C ARG A 203 41.00 -11.54 0.27
N GLY A 204 41.09 -12.05 -0.98
CA GLY A 204 41.82 -13.29 -1.32
C GLY A 204 41.27 -14.59 -0.72
N LYS A 205 40.30 -14.54 0.22
CA LYS A 205 39.68 -15.70 0.86
C LYS A 205 38.25 -15.89 0.34
N LYS A 206 38.01 -17.02 -0.35
CA LYS A 206 36.70 -17.46 -0.87
C LYS A 206 35.61 -17.71 0.21
N ARG A 207 35.92 -17.60 1.50
CA ARG A 207 34.98 -17.92 2.59
C ARG A 207 34.87 -16.77 3.61
N LYS A 208 33.63 -16.29 3.76
CA LYS A 208 33.12 -15.50 4.90
C LYS A 208 33.67 -14.07 5.08
N ALA A 209 33.84 -13.29 4.01
CA ALA A 209 33.87 -11.84 4.18
C ALA A 209 32.43 -11.34 4.44
N ALA A 210 31.95 -11.48 5.67
CA ALA A 210 30.69 -10.88 6.08
C ALA A 210 30.92 -9.37 6.31
N LEU A 211 30.07 -8.53 5.73
CA LEU A 211 30.05 -7.11 6.06
C LEU A 211 29.60 -6.94 7.53
N PRO A 212 30.13 -5.93 8.25
CA PRO A 212 29.62 -5.57 9.56
C PRO A 212 28.10 -5.36 9.52
N LEU A 213 27.41 -5.74 10.60
CA LEU A 213 25.94 -5.68 10.67
C LEU A 213 25.41 -4.27 10.41
N TRP A 214 26.03 -3.25 10.99
CA TRP A 214 25.63 -1.85 10.81
C TRP A 214 25.69 -1.45 9.33
N LEU A 215 26.73 -1.85 8.61
CA LEU A 215 26.90 -1.50 7.20
C LEU A 215 25.84 -2.17 6.33
N ARG A 216 25.54 -3.45 6.59
CA ARG A 216 24.44 -4.16 5.91
C ARG A 216 23.08 -3.51 6.17
N ARG A 217 22.79 -3.18 7.44
CA ARG A 217 21.52 -2.55 7.84
C ARG A 217 21.38 -1.14 7.26
N SER A 218 22.45 -0.34 7.28
CA SER A 218 22.45 1.00 6.67
C SER A 218 22.30 0.93 5.15
N ALA A 219 22.96 -0.02 4.48
CA ALA A 219 22.79 -0.22 3.04
C ALA A 219 21.36 -0.66 2.69
N ASN A 220 20.77 -1.56 3.49
CA ASN A 220 19.38 -1.96 3.33
C ASN A 220 18.42 -0.79 3.51
N ALA A 221 18.56 -0.02 4.60
CA ALA A 221 17.73 1.16 4.85
C ALA A 221 17.87 2.19 3.72
N GLY A 222 19.11 2.54 3.36
CA GLY A 222 19.39 3.50 2.30
C GLY A 222 18.81 3.06 0.96
N PHE A 223 18.92 1.78 0.61
CA PHE A 223 18.32 1.24 -0.62
C PHE A 223 16.80 1.30 -0.57
N VAL A 224 16.16 0.86 0.52
CA VAL A 224 14.70 0.86 0.64
C VAL A 224 14.13 2.26 0.55
N PHE A 225 14.61 3.17 1.40
CA PHE A 225 14.09 4.54 1.42
C PHE A 225 14.42 5.30 0.15
N GLY A 226 15.64 5.11 -0.40
CA GLY A 226 16.01 5.71 -1.69
C GLY A 226 15.17 5.19 -2.85
N TRP A 227 14.98 3.88 -2.96
CA TRP A 227 14.17 3.26 -4.02
C TRP A 227 12.71 3.70 -3.97
N LEU A 228 12.11 3.67 -2.77
CA LEU A 228 10.74 4.12 -2.58
C LEU A 228 10.62 5.62 -2.83
N TRP A 229 11.57 6.43 -2.38
CA TRP A 229 11.57 7.87 -2.67
C TRP A 229 11.63 8.15 -4.17
N LEU A 230 12.46 7.42 -4.93
CA LEU A 230 12.57 7.59 -6.39
C LEU A 230 11.30 7.16 -7.15
N THR A 231 10.61 6.13 -6.66
CA THR A 231 9.48 5.53 -7.38
C THR A 231 8.11 6.03 -6.89
N ALA A 232 8.01 6.56 -5.67
CA ALA A 232 6.75 6.92 -5.03
C ALA A 232 5.92 7.92 -5.84
N GLY A 233 6.55 8.90 -6.49
CA GLY A 233 5.86 9.92 -7.29
C GLY A 233 4.90 9.33 -8.32
N LEU A 234 5.21 8.15 -8.88
CA LEU A 234 4.33 7.46 -9.82
C LEU A 234 2.95 7.19 -9.20
N ILE A 235 2.90 6.62 -7.99
CA ILE A 235 1.65 6.24 -7.36
C ILE A 235 1.02 7.38 -6.55
N THR A 236 1.82 8.22 -5.89
CA THR A 236 1.28 9.32 -5.06
C THR A 236 0.61 10.39 -5.90
N ASP A 237 1.18 10.71 -7.06
CA ASP A 237 0.60 11.67 -8.00
C ASP A 237 -0.72 11.17 -8.57
N ASP A 238 -0.79 9.87 -8.87
CA ASP A 238 -2.00 9.24 -9.39
C ASP A 238 -3.11 9.23 -8.35
N PHE A 239 -2.80 8.88 -7.10
CA PHE A 239 -3.75 8.97 -5.98
C PHE A 239 -4.25 10.39 -5.73
N ALA A 240 -3.35 11.37 -5.80
CA ALA A 240 -3.72 12.77 -5.69
C ALA A 240 -4.64 13.21 -6.83
N LYS A 241 -4.25 12.98 -8.09
CA LYS A 241 -5.05 13.32 -9.29
C LYS A 241 -6.42 12.68 -9.27
N GLY A 242 -6.49 11.38 -8.95
CA GLY A 242 -7.74 10.62 -8.92
C GLY A 242 -8.65 10.97 -7.74
N GLY A 243 -8.29 11.95 -6.89
CA GLY A 243 -9.15 12.43 -5.82
C GLY A 243 -9.26 11.48 -4.64
N LEU A 244 -8.36 10.49 -4.50
CA LEU A 244 -8.41 9.50 -3.42
C LEU A 244 -8.53 10.17 -2.04
N TRP A 245 -7.79 11.26 -1.85
CA TRP A 245 -7.70 12.01 -0.59
C TRP A 245 -8.90 12.92 -0.30
N LEU A 246 -9.78 13.11 -1.28
CA LEU A 246 -11.01 13.90 -1.12
C LEU A 246 -12.10 13.11 -0.40
N THR A 247 -11.99 11.78 -0.38
CA THR A 247 -12.92 10.89 0.32
C THR A 247 -12.92 11.16 1.83
N GLU A 248 -14.11 11.15 2.47
CA GLU A 248 -14.25 11.27 3.92
C GLU A 248 -14.66 9.92 4.54
N PRO A 249 -13.70 9.05 4.91
CA PRO A 249 -14.05 7.72 5.41
C PRO A 249 -14.55 7.71 6.85
N LEU A 250 -14.41 8.81 7.60
CA LEU A 250 -14.77 8.89 9.02
C LEU A 250 -15.96 9.82 9.24
N PRO A 251 -17.01 9.36 9.96
CA PRO A 251 -18.16 10.19 10.27
C PRO A 251 -17.83 11.29 11.29
N VAL A 252 -16.77 11.11 12.09
CA VAL A 252 -16.38 12.03 13.17
C VAL A 252 -14.90 12.39 13.07
N SER A 253 -14.59 13.67 13.24
CA SER A 253 -13.23 14.21 13.27
C SER A 253 -13.01 15.12 14.48
N PRO A 254 -12.36 14.61 15.55
CA PRO A 254 -11.98 15.45 16.70
C PRO A 254 -11.13 16.66 16.31
N MET A 255 -10.26 16.50 15.31
CA MET A 255 -9.42 17.61 14.81
C MET A 255 -10.25 18.75 14.22
N ARG A 256 -11.26 18.45 13.38
CA ARG A 256 -12.18 19.49 12.89
C ARG A 256 -12.96 20.10 14.05
N GLY A 257 -13.41 19.26 14.97
CA GLY A 257 -14.13 19.68 16.15
C GLY A 257 -13.38 20.63 17.09
N LEU A 258 -12.06 20.51 17.16
CA LEU A 258 -11.15 21.40 17.90
C LEU A 258 -10.73 22.64 17.09
N GLY A 259 -11.35 22.89 15.92
CA GLY A 259 -11.06 24.06 15.08
C GLY A 259 -9.87 23.88 14.12
N PHE A 260 -9.29 22.68 14.02
CA PHE A 260 -8.23 22.39 13.04
C PHE A 260 -8.77 21.93 11.68
N GLY A 261 -10.02 22.29 11.36
CA GLY A 261 -10.63 22.05 10.05
C GLY A 261 -10.03 22.90 8.93
N SER A 262 -10.64 22.81 7.75
CA SER A 262 -10.36 23.70 6.62
C SER A 262 -10.98 25.10 6.80
N GLY A 263 -11.83 25.28 7.82
CA GLY A 263 -12.42 26.57 8.17
C GLY A 263 -13.63 26.92 7.30
N VAL A 264 -14.19 25.93 6.61
CA VAL A 264 -15.41 26.08 5.81
C VAL A 264 -16.62 26.13 6.75
N GLU A 265 -17.55 27.04 6.48
CA GLU A 265 -18.78 27.18 7.26
C GLU A 265 -19.56 25.86 7.25
N GLY A 266 -19.96 25.39 8.45
CA GLY A 266 -20.60 24.09 8.64
C GLY A 266 -19.65 22.92 8.92
N GLU A 267 -18.33 23.09 8.83
CA GLU A 267 -17.40 22.07 9.34
C GLU A 267 -17.48 21.95 10.87
N GLY A 268 -17.61 20.71 11.35
CA GLY A 268 -17.62 20.41 12.77
C GLY A 268 -17.05 19.03 13.09
N TRP A 269 -17.37 18.56 14.29
CA TRP A 269 -17.01 17.20 14.73
C TRP A 269 -17.63 16.14 13.81
N TRP A 270 -18.84 16.39 13.32
CA TRP A 270 -19.55 15.52 12.40
C TRP A 270 -19.14 15.84 10.96
N CYS A 271 -18.76 14.83 10.18
CA CYS A 271 -18.20 14.98 8.84
C CYS A 271 -19.18 14.61 7.72
N TRP A 272 -20.26 13.89 8.01
CA TRP A 272 -21.17 13.32 7.02
C TRP A 272 -22.52 14.00 7.05
N HIS A 273 -22.70 15.07 6.28
CA HIS A 273 -23.94 15.84 6.31
C HIS A 273 -25.03 15.31 5.36
N GLU A 274 -24.64 14.52 4.35
CA GLU A 274 -25.56 13.99 3.35
C GLU A 274 -25.89 12.52 3.60
N SER A 275 -27.08 12.09 3.17
CA SER A 275 -27.48 10.70 3.20
C SER A 275 -26.63 9.90 2.21
N TRP A 276 -25.91 8.88 2.68
CA TRP A 276 -25.11 7.99 1.83
C TRP A 276 -25.97 7.11 0.92
N PHE A 277 -27.20 6.88 1.35
CA PHE A 277 -28.16 6.00 0.70
C PHE A 277 -29.46 6.76 0.49
N ARG A 278 -29.98 6.71 -0.73
CA ARG A 278 -31.32 7.20 -1.04
C ARG A 278 -32.10 6.12 -1.76
N TYR A 279 -33.34 5.90 -1.34
CA TYR A 279 -34.25 5.09 -2.13
C TYR A 279 -34.52 5.81 -3.47
N TRP A 280 -34.23 5.13 -4.56
CA TRP A 280 -34.45 5.59 -5.92
C TRP A 280 -35.59 4.79 -6.54
N ASP A 281 -36.49 5.47 -7.21
CA ASP A 281 -37.59 4.88 -7.98
C ASP A 281 -37.63 5.52 -9.37
N GLY A 282 -37.15 4.80 -10.37
CA GLY A 282 -37.23 5.23 -11.78
C GLY A 282 -38.58 4.98 -12.44
N GLY A 283 -39.52 4.33 -11.75
CA GLY A 283 -40.84 3.97 -12.28
C GLY A 283 -40.94 2.52 -12.75
N GLY A 284 -39.84 1.89 -13.17
CA GLY A 284 -39.76 0.45 -13.48
C GLY A 284 -39.34 -0.43 -12.29
N TYR A 285 -39.71 -1.72 -12.31
CA TYR A 285 -39.32 -2.67 -11.25
C TYR A 285 -37.80 -2.81 -11.08
N TRP A 286 -37.05 -2.85 -12.20
CA TRP A 286 -35.57 -2.90 -12.21
C TRP A 286 -34.90 -1.54 -11.93
N GLU A 287 -35.68 -0.47 -11.84
CA GLU A 287 -35.19 0.90 -11.60
C GLU A 287 -35.48 1.34 -10.16
N ARG A 288 -35.91 0.42 -9.30
CA ARG A 288 -36.15 0.65 -7.88
C ARG A 288 -35.03 0.05 -7.06
N GLY A 289 -34.54 0.81 -6.08
CA GLY A 289 -33.51 0.29 -5.19
C GLY A 289 -32.87 1.36 -4.33
N ILE A 290 -31.78 0.99 -3.68
CA ILE A 290 -30.97 1.94 -2.92
C ILE A 290 -29.87 2.45 -3.83
N ARG A 291 -29.87 3.76 -4.10
CA ARG A 291 -28.78 4.45 -4.79
C ARG A 291 -27.76 4.93 -3.75
N LEU A 292 -26.48 4.68 -4.03
CA LEU A 292 -25.34 5.32 -3.38
C LEU A 292 -25.23 6.74 -3.92
N LEU A 293 -25.25 7.74 -3.04
CA LEU A 293 -25.10 9.15 -3.40
C LEU A 293 -23.64 9.60 -3.35
#